data_AF-A0A9D5MV52-F1
#
_entry.id   AF-A0A9D5MV52-F1
#
_cell.length_a   1.000
_cell.length_b   1.000
_cell.length_c   1.000
_cell.angle_alpha   90.00
_cell.angle_beta   90.00
_cell.angle_gamma   90.00
#
_symmetry.space_group_name_H-M   'P 1'
#
loop_
_entity.id
_entity.type
_entity.pdbx_description
1 polymer ?
#
loop_
_entity_poly.entity_id
_entity_poly.type
_entity_poly.pdbx_seq_one_letter_code
_entity_poly.pdbx_strand_id
1 'polypeptide(L)'
;NYDHPNAFDTERLIEDIKRLKQGDAIDRPVYSFKLHTRLPETVRVNPAQVIIVEGFMIFENADLRNLFDIKVFVDTDADERLIRRIIRDVNERGRSLESVIAQYTNTVKPMHEQFVEPYKKYADIIIPRGGLNDVAIDMLIHRIKPITEENWDINDKRR
;
A
#
# COMPACT_ATOMS: atom_id res chain seq x y z
N ASN A 1 3.55 -12.93 -13.75
CA ASN A 1 4.37 -12.40 -12.65
C ASN A 1 3.50 -11.45 -11.84
N TYR A 2 3.16 -11.78 -10.59
CA TYR A 2 2.28 -10.95 -9.74
C TYR A 2 2.97 -9.70 -9.18
N ASP A 3 4.29 -9.65 -9.29
CA ASP A 3 5.10 -8.57 -8.77
C ASP A 3 5.41 -7.52 -9.85
N HIS A 4 4.84 -7.62 -11.06
CA HIS A 4 5.02 -6.63 -12.12
C HIS A 4 3.85 -5.62 -12.10
N PRO A 5 4.07 -4.30 -12.38
CA PRO A 5 3.01 -3.30 -12.38
C PRO A 5 1.75 -3.69 -13.19
N ASN A 6 1.93 -4.29 -14.37
CA ASN A 6 0.83 -4.78 -15.21
C ASN A 6 -0.04 -5.90 -14.59
N ALA A 7 0.34 -6.46 -13.43
CA ALA A 7 -0.49 -7.42 -12.71
C ALA A 7 -1.59 -6.74 -11.88
N PHE A 8 -1.53 -5.41 -11.72
CA PHE A 8 -2.48 -4.63 -10.92
C PHE A 8 -3.51 -3.91 -11.78
N ASP A 9 -4.74 -3.89 -11.29
CA ASP A 9 -5.86 -3.12 -11.85
C ASP A 9 -5.79 -1.67 -11.35
N THR A 10 -4.70 -0.98 -11.71
CA THR A 10 -4.38 0.37 -11.20
C THR A 10 -5.39 1.41 -11.69
N GLU A 11 -5.91 1.26 -12.90
CA GLU A 11 -6.95 2.14 -13.46
C GLU A 11 -8.23 2.07 -12.61
N ARG A 12 -8.67 0.87 -12.23
CA ARG A 12 -9.80 0.71 -11.30
C ARG A 12 -9.51 1.35 -9.95
N LEU A 13 -8.32 1.16 -9.39
CA LEU A 13 -7.95 1.78 -8.10
C LEU A 13 -8.04 3.31 -8.18
N ILE A 14 -7.57 3.91 -9.28
CA ILE A 14 -7.67 5.35 -9.53
C ILE A 14 -9.14 5.79 -9.58
N GLU A 15 -9.99 5.07 -10.31
CA GLU A 15 -11.43 5.36 -10.38
C GLU A 15 -12.10 5.26 -9.01
N ASP A 16 -11.82 4.18 -8.29
CA ASP A 16 -12.35 3.91 -6.95
C ASP A 16 -11.97 5.02 -5.97
N ILE A 17 -10.70 5.48 -5.97
CA ILE A 17 -10.26 6.60 -5.12
C ILE A 17 -10.97 7.89 -5.51
N LYS A 18 -11.12 8.19 -6.80
CA LYS A 18 -11.82 9.40 -7.28
C LYS A 18 -13.28 9.41 -6.81
N ARG A 19 -13.97 8.27 -6.90
CA ARG A 19 -15.35 8.12 -6.41
C ARG A 19 -15.45 8.34 -4.90
N LEU A 20 -14.55 7.73 -4.12
CA LEU A 20 -14.50 7.95 -2.68
C LEU A 20 -14.27 9.43 -2.33
N LYS A 21 -13.37 10.13 -3.05
CA LYS A 21 -13.14 11.58 -2.89
C LYS A 21 -14.35 12.43 -3.27
N GLN A 22 -15.25 11.94 -4.11
CA GLN A 22 -16.50 12.60 -4.49
C GLN A 22 -17.66 12.33 -3.53
N GLY A 23 -17.46 11.49 -2.50
CA GLY A 23 -18.53 11.10 -1.58
C GLY A 23 -19.34 9.90 -2.05
N ASP A 24 -18.87 9.18 -3.08
CA ASP A 24 -19.51 7.96 -3.55
C ASP A 24 -18.82 6.73 -2.97
N ALA A 25 -19.64 5.83 -2.41
CA ALA A 25 -19.16 4.54 -1.94
C ALA A 25 -18.88 3.58 -3.13
N ILE A 26 -17.90 2.69 -2.94
CA ILE A 26 -17.43 1.73 -3.95
C ILE A 26 -17.57 0.28 -3.48
N ASP A 27 -17.47 -0.66 -4.41
CA ASP A 27 -17.43 -2.10 -4.12
C ASP A 27 -16.04 -2.65 -4.44
N ARG A 28 -15.20 -2.74 -3.40
CA ARG A 28 -13.80 -3.16 -3.52
C ARG A 28 -13.73 -4.66 -3.79
N PRO A 29 -12.96 -5.12 -4.79
CA PRO A 29 -12.83 -6.53 -5.09
C PRO A 29 -12.05 -7.26 -3.99
N VAL A 30 -12.37 -8.54 -3.76
CA VAL A 30 -11.59 -9.43 -2.86
C VAL A 30 -10.70 -10.35 -3.69
N TYR A 31 -9.41 -10.44 -3.34
CA TYR A 31 -8.46 -11.32 -4.01
C TYR A 31 -8.10 -12.53 -3.14
N SER A 32 -8.16 -13.73 -3.72
CA SER A 32 -7.76 -14.96 -3.03
C SER A 32 -6.32 -15.34 -3.38
N PHE A 33 -5.42 -15.27 -2.39
CA PHE A 33 -4.05 -15.74 -2.54
C PHE A 33 -3.93 -17.27 -2.68
N LYS A 34 -4.99 -18.01 -2.30
CA LYS A 34 -5.07 -19.47 -2.44
C LYS A 34 -5.49 -19.87 -3.86
N LEU A 35 -6.49 -19.19 -4.41
CA LEU A 35 -7.03 -19.47 -5.75
C LEU A 35 -6.35 -18.65 -6.85
N HIS A 36 -5.48 -17.71 -6.48
CA HIS A 36 -4.75 -16.85 -7.39
C HIS A 36 -5.65 -16.00 -8.31
N THR A 37 -6.87 -15.67 -7.86
CA THR A 37 -7.87 -14.95 -8.65
C THR A 37 -8.76 -14.05 -7.79
N ARG A 38 -9.47 -13.13 -8.44
CA ARG A 38 -10.51 -12.28 -7.84
C ARG A 38 -11.73 -13.14 -7.52
N LEU A 39 -12.28 -12.96 -6.33
CA LEU A 39 -13.52 -13.62 -5.91
C LEU A 39 -14.75 -12.84 -6.42
N PRO A 40 -15.92 -13.48 -6.55
CA PRO A 40 -17.17 -12.78 -6.90
C PRO A 40 -17.64 -11.81 -5.83
N GLU A 41 -17.25 -12.04 -4.57
CA GLU A 41 -17.60 -11.17 -3.45
C GLU A 41 -16.83 -9.84 -3.49
N THR A 42 -17.47 -8.80 -2.97
CA THR A 42 -16.91 -7.47 -2.84
C THR A 42 -17.12 -6.97 -1.42
N VAL A 43 -16.28 -6.03 -1.00
CA VAL A 43 -16.42 -5.32 0.28
C VAL A 43 -16.83 -3.89 -0.02
N ARG A 44 -18.00 -3.50 0.48
CA ARG A 44 -18.47 -2.11 0.41
C ARG A 44 -17.52 -1.22 1.18
N VAL A 45 -16.98 -0.18 0.53
CA VAL A 45 -16.17 0.86 1.18
C VAL A 45 -16.94 2.17 1.06
N ASN A 46 -17.29 2.75 2.20
CA ASN A 46 -17.94 4.04 2.26
C ASN A 46 -16.89 5.17 2.20
N PRO A 47 -17.26 6.36 1.68
CA PRO A 47 -16.41 7.55 1.75
C PRO A 47 -16.03 7.85 3.20
N ALA A 48 -14.84 8.38 3.37
CA ALA A 48 -14.33 8.85 4.65
C ALA A 48 -13.51 10.12 4.43
N GLN A 49 -13.38 10.94 5.47
CA GLN A 49 -12.50 12.13 5.44
C GLN A 49 -11.03 11.76 5.22
N VAL A 50 -10.64 10.55 5.63
CA VAL A 50 -9.29 10.01 5.46
C VAL A 50 -9.39 8.66 4.78
N ILE A 51 -8.70 8.53 3.64
CA ILE A 51 -8.61 7.29 2.88
C ILE A 51 -7.15 6.84 2.93
N ILE A 52 -6.91 5.64 3.47
CA ILE A 52 -5.58 5.03 3.49
C ILE A 52 -5.49 4.07 2.31
N VAL A 53 -4.56 4.35 1.39
CA VAL A 53 -4.25 3.47 0.27
C VAL A 53 -2.91 2.81 0.57
N GLU A 54 -2.91 1.49 0.71
CA GLU A 54 -1.70 0.71 0.96
C GLU A 54 -1.38 -0.24 -0.22
N GLY A 55 -0.09 -0.48 -0.42
CA GLY A 55 0.40 -1.43 -1.41
C GLY A 55 1.87 -1.18 -1.73
N PHE A 56 2.55 -2.20 -2.23
CA PHE A 56 4.00 -2.13 -2.46
C PHE A 56 4.40 -1.40 -3.76
N MET A 57 3.46 -1.17 -4.69
CA MET A 57 3.70 -0.50 -5.98
C MET A 57 2.79 0.72 -6.23
N ILE A 58 2.10 1.22 -5.20
CA ILE A 58 1.15 2.35 -5.36
C ILE A 58 1.83 3.66 -5.76
N PHE A 59 3.17 3.73 -5.62
CA PHE A 59 3.96 4.86 -6.09
C PHE A 59 4.54 4.67 -7.49
N GLU A 60 4.29 3.58 -8.21
CA GLU A 60 4.83 3.39 -9.57
C GLU A 60 4.08 4.27 -10.59
N ASN A 61 2.75 4.27 -10.53
CA ASN A 61 1.89 5.01 -11.45
C ASN A 61 1.74 6.49 -11.03
N ALA A 62 2.06 7.41 -11.95
CA ALA A 62 2.03 8.85 -11.67
C ALA A 62 0.63 9.40 -11.39
N ASP A 63 -0.39 8.94 -12.12
CA ASP A 63 -1.76 9.41 -11.95
C ASP A 63 -2.32 9.01 -10.60
N LEU A 64 -2.02 7.79 -10.14
CA LEU A 64 -2.34 7.33 -8.79
C LEU A 64 -1.62 8.17 -7.74
N ARG A 65 -0.30 8.39 -7.89
CA ARG A 65 0.48 9.24 -6.97
C ARG A 65 -0.11 10.64 -6.81
N ASN A 66 -0.60 11.23 -7.91
CA ASN A 66 -1.17 12.57 -7.92
C ASN A 66 -2.49 12.69 -7.14
N LEU A 67 -3.11 11.56 -6.76
CA LEU A 67 -4.31 11.57 -5.92
C LEU A 67 -3.99 11.65 -4.41
N PHE A 68 -2.75 11.40 -4.02
CA PHE A 68 -2.33 11.30 -2.62
C PHE A 68 -1.88 12.64 -2.04
N ASP A 69 -2.47 13.01 -0.90
CA ASP A 69 -2.11 14.22 -0.16
C ASP A 69 -0.86 14.02 0.72
N ILE A 70 -0.66 12.79 1.25
CA ILE A 70 0.50 12.39 2.05
C ILE A 70 1.00 11.03 1.53
N LYS A 71 2.30 10.93 1.23
CA LYS A 71 2.96 9.75 0.68
C LYS A 71 3.97 9.21 1.69
N VAL A 72 3.71 8.02 2.22
CA VAL A 72 4.57 7.36 3.22
C VAL A 72 5.20 6.11 2.62
N PHE A 73 6.51 5.96 2.79
CA PHE A 73 7.21 4.72 2.45
C PHE A 73 7.74 4.05 3.72
N VAL A 74 7.34 2.80 3.96
CA VAL A 74 7.86 2.02 5.10
C VAL A 74 9.14 1.32 4.67
N ASP A 75 10.25 1.74 5.25
CA ASP A 75 11.57 1.25 4.89
C ASP A 75 12.05 0.18 5.89
N THR A 76 12.50 -0.94 5.35
CA THR A 76 13.06 -2.03 6.13
C THR A 76 14.01 -2.84 5.26
N ASP A 77 15.08 -3.34 5.86
CA ASP A 77 16.10 -4.10 5.15
C ASP A 77 15.53 -5.35 4.47
N ALA A 78 16.16 -5.72 3.35
CA ALA A 78 15.66 -6.74 2.45
C ALA A 78 15.65 -8.15 3.09
N ASP A 79 16.65 -8.43 3.93
CA ASP A 79 16.78 -9.66 4.71
C ASP A 79 15.71 -9.77 5.79
N GLU A 80 15.46 -8.71 6.56
CA GLU A 80 14.37 -8.68 7.53
C GLU A 80 13.01 -8.90 6.87
N ARG A 81 12.75 -8.22 5.73
CA ARG A 81 11.52 -8.42 4.95
C ARG A 81 11.41 -9.85 4.44
N LEU A 82 12.51 -10.44 3.96
CA LEU A 82 12.53 -11.82 3.48
C LEU A 82 12.23 -12.80 4.61
N ILE A 83 12.82 -12.63 5.79
CA ILE A 83 12.56 -13.47 6.97
C ILE A 83 11.07 -13.39 7.34
N ARG A 84 10.52 -12.18 7.48
CA ARG A 84 9.08 -11.99 7.76
C ARG A 84 8.20 -12.63 6.70
N ARG A 85 8.57 -12.51 5.43
CA ARG A 85 7.84 -13.13 4.32
C ARG A 85 7.88 -14.66 4.38
N ILE A 86 9.04 -15.27 4.64
CA ILE A 86 9.16 -16.73 4.76
C ILE A 86 8.24 -17.25 5.86
N ILE A 87 8.30 -16.64 7.05
CA ILE A 87 7.46 -17.02 8.19
C ILE A 87 5.98 -16.94 7.82
N ARG A 88 5.54 -15.82 7.24
CA ARG A 88 4.15 -15.61 6.81
C ARG A 88 3.72 -16.60 5.73
N ASP A 89 4.49 -16.72 4.64
CA ASP A 89 4.07 -17.51 3.47
C ASP A 89 4.07 -19.03 3.78
N VAL A 90 4.95 -19.50 4.67
CA VAL A 90 4.95 -20.91 5.13
C VAL A 90 3.78 -21.16 6.10
N ASN A 91 3.65 -20.35 7.14
CA ASN A 91 2.69 -20.62 8.22
C ASN A 91 1.24 -20.29 7.84
N GLU A 92 1.01 -19.23 7.07
CA GLU A 92 -0.34 -18.71 6.79
C GLU A 92 -0.82 -19.05 5.37
N ARG A 93 0.10 -19.29 4.43
CA ARG A 93 -0.24 -19.52 3.02
C ARG A 93 0.11 -20.91 2.51
N GLY A 94 0.67 -21.78 3.36
CA GLY A 94 0.97 -23.18 3.04
C GLY A 94 2.04 -23.37 1.97
N ARG A 95 2.98 -22.43 1.83
CA ARG A 95 4.10 -22.53 0.87
C ARG A 95 5.24 -23.35 1.48
N SER A 96 6.03 -24.02 0.63
CA SER A 96 7.32 -24.57 1.06
C SER A 96 8.40 -23.49 1.08
N LEU A 97 9.43 -23.68 1.90
CA LEU A 97 10.57 -22.77 1.98
C LEU A 97 11.24 -22.59 0.61
N GLU A 98 11.44 -23.67 -0.12
CA GLU A 98 12.06 -23.69 -1.45
C GLU A 98 11.24 -22.86 -2.45
N SER A 99 9.92 -22.98 -2.40
CA SER A 99 9.00 -22.20 -3.26
C SER A 99 9.12 -20.70 -2.97
N VAL A 100 9.19 -20.31 -1.69
CA VAL A 100 9.31 -18.90 -1.30
C VAL A 100 10.65 -18.32 -1.74
N ILE A 101 11.76 -19.04 -1.53
CA ILE A 101 13.11 -18.61 -1.92
C ILE A 101 13.21 -18.49 -3.45
N ALA A 102 12.70 -19.48 -4.18
CA ALA A 102 12.69 -19.46 -5.64
C ALA A 102 11.87 -18.28 -6.18
N GLN A 103 10.68 -18.02 -5.61
CA GLN A 103 9.87 -16.87 -6.02
C GLN A 103 10.55 -15.55 -5.65
N TYR A 104 11.15 -15.44 -4.46
CA TYR A 104 11.85 -14.24 -4.05
C TYR A 104 12.98 -13.87 -5.00
N THR A 105 13.82 -14.85 -5.33
CA THR A 105 15.01 -14.63 -6.16
C THR A 105 14.65 -14.32 -7.60
N ASN A 106 13.66 -15.03 -8.16
CA ASN A 106 13.33 -14.93 -9.58
C ASN A 106 12.31 -13.83 -9.91
N THR A 107 11.45 -13.42 -8.97
CA THR A 107 10.42 -12.40 -9.24
C THR A 107 10.46 -11.24 -8.25
N VAL A 108 10.31 -11.51 -6.95
CA VAL A 108 10.04 -10.43 -5.99
C VAL A 108 11.22 -9.46 -5.86
N LYS A 109 12.45 -9.96 -5.74
CA LYS A 109 13.63 -9.11 -5.59
C LYS A 109 13.88 -8.25 -6.84
N PRO A 110 13.94 -8.82 -8.07
CA PRO A 110 14.09 -8.00 -9.28
C PRO A 110 13.00 -6.95 -9.43
N MET A 111 11.74 -7.29 -9.15
CA MET A 111 10.64 -6.33 -9.26
C MET A 111 10.66 -5.27 -8.17
N HIS A 112 11.10 -5.61 -6.96
CA HIS A 112 11.30 -4.62 -5.91
C HIS A 112 12.37 -3.61 -6.30
N GLU A 113 13.52 -4.08 -6.78
CA GLU A 113 14.63 -3.22 -7.22
C GLU A 113 14.26 -2.35 -8.44
N GLN A 114 13.41 -2.86 -9.33
CA GLN A 114 13.01 -2.15 -10.55
C GLN A 114 11.82 -1.20 -10.35
N PHE A 115 10.82 -1.58 -9.55
CA PHE A 115 9.50 -0.93 -9.54
C PHE A 115 9.00 -0.51 -8.15
N VAL A 116 9.71 -0.85 -7.07
CA VAL A 116 9.35 -0.41 -5.71
C VAL A 116 10.37 0.58 -5.18
N GLU A 117 11.63 0.14 -5.07
CA GLU A 117 12.70 0.92 -4.45
C GLU A 117 12.96 2.27 -5.16
N PRO A 118 13.01 2.37 -6.50
CA PRO A 118 13.25 3.65 -7.16
C PRO A 118 12.15 4.70 -6.93
N TYR A 119 10.94 4.25 -6.60
CA TYR A 119 9.79 5.11 -6.37
C TYR A 119 9.68 5.61 -4.93
N LYS A 120 10.53 5.11 -4.01
CA LYS A 120 10.72 5.65 -2.67
C LYS A 120 11.00 7.16 -2.66
N LYS A 121 11.66 7.68 -3.70
CA LYS A 121 11.96 9.12 -3.87
C LYS A 121 10.72 10.02 -3.94
N TYR A 122 9.53 9.46 -4.18
CA TYR A 122 8.27 10.21 -4.20
C TYR A 122 7.56 10.25 -2.84
N ALA A 123 8.12 9.59 -1.82
CA ALA A 123 7.58 9.66 -0.47
C ALA A 123 7.85 11.03 0.15
N ASP A 124 6.86 11.58 0.84
CA ASP A 124 7.02 12.76 1.69
C ASP A 124 7.70 12.35 3.02
N ILE A 125 7.42 11.14 3.51
CA ILE A 125 7.94 10.59 4.77
C ILE A 125 8.42 9.16 4.55
N ILE A 126 9.62 8.85 5.07
CA ILE A 126 10.14 7.48 5.14
C ILE A 126 10.12 7.02 6.60
N ILE A 127 9.44 5.91 6.88
CA ILE A 127 9.33 5.34 8.23
C ILE A 127 10.20 4.09 8.33
N PRO A 128 11.31 4.12 9.08
CA PRO A 128 12.10 2.92 9.35
C PRO A 128 11.37 2.04 10.37
N ARG A 129 11.67 0.74 10.38
CA ARG A 129 11.16 -0.27 11.34
C ARG A 129 9.63 -0.48 11.32
N GLY A 130 8.93 0.12 10.35
CA GLY A 130 7.50 -0.07 10.11
C GLY A 130 6.63 0.02 11.36
N GLY A 131 5.83 -1.02 11.61
CA GLY A 131 4.85 -1.08 12.70
C GLY A 131 5.44 -1.07 14.12
N LEU A 132 6.76 -1.09 14.28
CA LEU A 132 7.44 -0.99 15.58
C LEU A 132 7.94 0.43 15.88
N ASN A 133 7.65 1.39 15.00
CA ASN A 133 8.08 2.77 15.15
C ASN A 133 6.93 3.63 15.70
N ASP A 134 6.62 3.44 16.98
CA ASP A 134 5.52 4.12 17.67
C ASP A 134 5.61 5.64 17.52
N VAL A 135 6.83 6.20 17.58
CA VAL A 135 7.04 7.65 17.40
C VAL A 135 6.57 8.12 16.03
N ALA A 136 6.92 7.40 14.95
CA ALA A 136 6.51 7.79 13.61
C ALA A 136 5.01 7.59 13.39
N ILE A 137 4.44 6.53 13.96
CA ILE A 137 2.99 6.25 13.92
C ILE A 137 2.24 7.37 14.66
N ASP A 138 2.69 7.75 15.86
CA ASP A 138 2.10 8.82 16.65
C ASP A 138 2.16 10.15 15.89
N MET A 139 3.27 10.47 15.22
CA MET A 139 3.36 11.67 14.38
C MET A 139 2.34 11.67 13.24
N LEU A 140 2.14 10.54 12.56
CA LEU A 140 1.11 10.43 11.51
C LEU A 140 -0.30 10.57 12.09
N ILE A 141 -0.58 9.94 13.22
CA ILE A 141 -1.88 10.06 13.90
C ILE A 141 -2.14 11.52 14.27
N HIS A 142 -1.18 12.22 14.87
CA HIS A 142 -1.32 13.64 15.22
C HIS A 142 -1.51 14.54 14.00
N ARG A 143 -0.95 14.16 12.83
CA ARG A 143 -1.15 14.91 11.58
C ARG A 143 -2.55 14.71 10.99
N ILE A 144 -3.11 13.51 11.14
CA ILE A 144 -4.39 13.10 10.55
C ILE A 144 -5.57 13.45 11.46
N LYS A 145 -5.40 13.36 12.78
CA LYS A 145 -6.45 13.55 13.78
C LYS A 145 -7.24 14.87 13.61
N PRO A 146 -6.62 16.03 13.33
CA PRO A 146 -7.37 17.28 13.09
C PRO A 146 -8.24 17.24 11.83
N ILE A 147 -7.96 16.37 10.86
CA ILE A 147 -8.77 16.21 9.65
C ILE A 147 -10.08 15.48 9.98
N THR A 148 -10.02 14.56 10.95
CA THR A 148 -11.19 13.80 11.43
C THR A 148 -11.98 14.52 12.51
N GLU A 149 -11.36 15.48 13.20
CA GLU A 149 -11.98 16.30 14.25
C GLU A 149 -12.26 17.70 13.65
N GLU A 150 -13.45 17.88 13.04
CA GLU A 150 -13.95 19.12 12.41
C GLU A 150 -13.17 20.40 12.77
N ASN A 151 -12.21 20.83 11.91
CA ASN A 151 -11.69 22.21 11.74
C ASN A 151 -10.42 22.32 10.83
N TRP A 152 -9.99 21.29 10.11
CA TRP A 152 -8.79 21.39 9.27
C TRP A 152 -9.11 21.80 7.81
N ASP A 153 -8.74 23.02 7.42
CA ASP A 153 -8.70 23.48 6.02
C ASP A 153 -7.31 23.20 5.41
N ILE A 154 -7.26 22.33 4.39
CA ILE A 154 -6.03 21.97 3.67
C ILE A 154 -5.43 23.15 2.87
N ASN A 155 -6.18 24.22 2.67
CA ASN A 155 -5.73 25.43 1.97
C ASN A 155 -5.23 26.54 2.90
N ASP A 156 -5.29 26.35 4.22
CA ASP A 156 -4.75 27.33 5.16
C ASP A 156 -3.21 27.27 5.19
N LYS A 157 -2.57 27.99 4.26
CA LYS A 157 -1.11 28.17 4.18
C LYS A 157 -0.56 29.10 5.27
N ARG A 158 -1.36 29.47 6.29
CA ARG A 158 -0.97 30.37 7.37
C ARG A 158 -0.85 29.64 8.71
N ARG A 159 -0.15 28.51 8.76
CA ARG A 159 0.40 27.95 10.01
C ARG A 159 1.76 27.32 9.76
#